data_AF-A0A662CTJ6-F1
#
_entry.id   AF-A0A662CTJ6-F1
#
_cell.length_a   1.000
_cell.length_b   1.000
_cell.length_c   1.000
_cell.angle_alpha   90.00
_cell.angle_beta   90.00
_cell.angle_gamma   90.00
#
_symmetry.space_group_name_H-M   'P 1'
#
loop_
_entity.id
_entity.type
_entity.pdbx_description
1 polymer ?
#
loop_
_entity_poly.entity_id
_entity_poly.type
_entity_poly.pdbx_seq_one_letter_code
_entity_poly.pdbx_strand_id
1 'polypeptide(L)'
;MKKVFYKVLSVSLLILVSCLSSSMAQEESYTVTVDEVLNGSIKLDPAIPADGKVNAGTIFKVTSTPDEGYVLDAGYYSVRGRWGAMYHESMSAPFKVTIDQDKHIGASFIEKTEVEHLNVIHDVVYAKPGKKTLKYDVFSPKGAKNLPIIVIIHGGGWAANDENVMRGMARELTKSGKYVVCSIDYRWVEKLDGDDTDNSMADLIGDVFGAIAHIMEHAAEYGGDASTIVLTGDSAGGHLSACGANMPNLIGTGGFGLSPGVFEFMPSYVPENKTVAQLRTEMMAAIKAAAPSYG
;
A
#
# COMPACT_ATOMS: atom_id res chain seq x y z
N MET A 1 -93.40 -38.49 26.25
CA MET A 1 -93.02 -38.89 24.87
C MET A 1 -93.22 -37.71 23.93
N LYS A 2 -92.14 -37.09 23.45
CA LYS A 2 -92.08 -36.21 22.26
C LYS A 2 -90.60 -35.95 21.91
N LYS A 3 -90.33 -35.95 20.60
CA LYS A 3 -89.05 -35.95 19.86
C LYS A 3 -88.17 -34.71 20.15
N VAL A 4 -86.89 -34.74 19.77
CA VAL A 4 -86.29 -33.94 18.65
C VAL A 4 -84.74 -33.86 18.70
N PHE A 5 -84.14 -34.37 17.62
CA PHE A 5 -82.96 -33.94 16.83
C PHE A 5 -81.53 -33.76 17.37
N TYR A 6 -80.62 -34.39 16.59
CA TYR A 6 -79.17 -34.27 16.55
C TYR A 6 -78.68 -32.86 16.22
N LYS A 7 -77.62 -32.40 16.92
CA LYS A 7 -76.90 -31.16 16.64
C LYS A 7 -75.56 -31.52 15.98
N VAL A 8 -75.40 -31.12 14.72
CA VAL A 8 -74.16 -31.26 13.95
C VAL A 8 -73.18 -30.15 14.35
N LEU A 9 -71.95 -30.54 14.65
CA LEU A 9 -70.81 -29.67 14.92
C LEU A 9 -70.38 -28.95 13.63
N SER A 10 -70.28 -27.62 13.65
CA SER A 10 -69.59 -26.85 12.61
C SER A 10 -68.41 -26.14 13.26
N VAL A 11 -67.20 -26.52 12.84
CA VAL A 11 -65.92 -25.94 13.25
C VAL A 11 -65.61 -24.81 12.27
N SER A 12 -65.65 -23.57 12.74
CA SER A 12 -65.26 -22.40 11.95
C SER A 12 -63.74 -22.26 11.94
N LEU A 13 -63.14 -22.36 10.76
CA LEU A 13 -61.72 -22.20 10.50
C LEU A 13 -61.37 -20.68 10.46
N LEU A 14 -60.63 -20.20 11.45
CA LEU A 14 -60.06 -18.85 11.45
C LEU A 14 -58.81 -18.85 10.53
N ILE A 15 -58.86 -18.14 9.41
CA ILE A 15 -57.69 -17.93 8.55
C ILE A 15 -56.92 -16.72 9.09
N LEU A 16 -55.78 -16.99 9.73
CA LEU A 16 -54.77 -15.97 10.04
C LEU A 16 -54.03 -15.62 8.75
N VAL A 17 -54.20 -14.41 8.22
CA VAL A 17 -53.35 -13.86 7.17
C VAL A 17 -52.12 -13.27 7.86
N SER A 18 -51.02 -14.01 7.89
CA SER A 18 -49.71 -13.48 8.27
C SER A 18 -49.16 -12.67 7.10
N CYS A 19 -49.21 -11.33 7.18
CA CYS A 19 -48.43 -10.47 6.31
C CYS A 19 -46.94 -10.70 6.61
N LEU A 20 -46.26 -11.45 5.73
CA LEU A 20 -44.80 -11.46 5.66
C LEU A 20 -44.36 -10.08 5.16
N SER A 21 -43.98 -9.20 6.08
CA SER A 21 -43.18 -8.03 5.72
C SER A 21 -41.79 -8.53 5.35
N SER A 22 -41.55 -8.81 4.07
CA SER A 22 -40.19 -8.85 3.54
C SER A 22 -39.60 -7.47 3.75
N SER A 23 -38.75 -7.30 4.76
CA SER A 23 -37.80 -6.21 4.77
C SER A 23 -36.96 -6.39 3.51
N MET A 24 -37.27 -5.62 2.46
CA MET A 24 -36.34 -5.48 1.35
C MET A 24 -35.06 -4.94 1.98
N ALA A 25 -34.00 -5.76 2.01
CA ALA A 25 -32.68 -5.23 2.29
C ALA A 25 -32.49 -4.09 1.28
N GLN A 26 -32.40 -2.87 1.78
CA GLN A 26 -32.17 -1.71 0.94
C GLN A 26 -30.85 -1.98 0.23
N GLU A 27 -30.88 -2.11 -1.11
CA GLU A 27 -29.65 -2.24 -1.89
C GLU A 27 -28.82 -1.00 -1.59
N GLU A 28 -27.73 -1.20 -0.86
CA GLU A 28 -26.82 -0.14 -0.51
C GLU A 28 -26.15 0.35 -1.80
N SER A 29 -26.20 1.66 -2.03
CA SER A 29 -25.62 2.28 -3.22
C SER A 29 -24.77 3.46 -2.83
N TYR A 30 -23.71 3.68 -3.60
CA TYR A 30 -22.73 4.71 -3.35
C TYR A 30 -22.55 5.58 -4.60
N THR A 31 -22.09 6.80 -4.35
CA THR A 31 -21.81 7.78 -5.39
C THR A 31 -20.42 7.51 -5.96
N VAL A 32 -20.34 7.32 -7.27
CA VAL A 32 -19.07 7.19 -7.98
C VAL A 32 -18.88 8.39 -8.89
N THR A 33 -17.82 9.13 -8.63
CA THR A 33 -17.44 10.33 -9.38
C THR A 33 -16.18 10.02 -10.18
N VAL A 34 -16.17 10.35 -11.47
CA VAL A 34 -14.94 10.36 -12.26
C VAL A 34 -14.34 11.75 -12.16
N ASP A 35 -13.11 11.82 -11.70
CA ASP A 35 -12.37 13.07 -11.63
C ASP A 35 -12.03 13.58 -13.04
N GLU A 36 -11.73 14.87 -13.15
CA GLU A 36 -11.21 15.43 -14.40
C GLU A 36 -9.87 14.76 -14.74
N VAL A 37 -9.77 14.23 -15.96
CA VAL A 37 -8.57 13.56 -16.47
C VAL A 37 -7.93 14.44 -17.52
N LEU A 38 -6.69 14.83 -17.27
CA LEU A 38 -5.87 15.62 -18.19
C LEU A 38 -4.84 14.72 -18.88
N ASN A 39 -4.49 15.04 -20.14
CA ASN A 39 -3.44 14.37 -20.93
C ASN A 39 -3.65 12.86 -21.15
N GLY A 40 -4.91 12.45 -21.15
CA GLY A 40 -5.32 11.09 -21.40
C GLY A 40 -6.82 10.91 -21.17
N SER A 41 -7.24 9.66 -21.05
CA SER A 41 -8.63 9.31 -20.80
C SER A 41 -8.74 8.09 -19.90
N ILE A 42 -9.88 7.94 -19.23
CA ILE A 42 -10.25 6.71 -18.54
C ILE A 42 -11.57 6.15 -19.06
N LYS A 43 -11.68 4.82 -19.04
CA LYS A 43 -12.90 4.08 -19.34
C LYS A 43 -13.20 3.11 -18.21
N LEU A 44 -14.42 3.16 -17.69
CA LEU A 44 -14.93 2.23 -16.68
C LEU A 44 -15.84 1.19 -17.33
N ASP A 45 -15.68 -0.06 -16.92
CA ASP A 45 -16.54 -1.18 -17.31
C ASP A 45 -17.00 -1.94 -16.04
N PRO A 46 -18.30 -1.94 -15.70
CA PRO A 46 -19.42 -1.34 -16.45
C PRO A 46 -19.36 0.20 -16.50
N ALA A 47 -20.18 0.84 -17.33
CA ALA A 47 -20.31 2.30 -17.33
C ALA A 47 -21.02 2.76 -16.05
N ILE A 48 -20.64 3.94 -15.54
CA ILE A 48 -21.32 4.56 -14.40
C ILE A 48 -22.74 5.00 -14.85
N PRO A 49 -23.80 4.68 -14.08
CA PRO A 49 -25.15 5.18 -14.35
C PRO A 49 -25.23 6.70 -14.39
N ALA A 50 -26.21 7.25 -15.11
CA ALA A 50 -26.33 8.70 -15.32
C ALA A 50 -26.51 9.51 -14.02
N ASP A 51 -27.03 8.89 -12.97
CA ASP A 51 -27.19 9.50 -11.64
C ASP A 51 -25.96 9.32 -10.72
N GLY A 52 -24.92 8.64 -11.20
CA GLY A 52 -23.70 8.36 -10.45
C GLY A 52 -23.88 7.33 -9.32
N LYS A 53 -25.06 6.72 -9.17
CA LYS A 53 -25.35 5.76 -8.09
C LYS A 53 -25.04 4.35 -8.54
N VAL A 54 -24.17 3.68 -7.77
CA VAL A 54 -23.67 2.34 -8.08
C VAL A 54 -23.90 1.44 -6.88
N ASN A 55 -24.44 0.24 -7.14
CA ASN A 55 -24.69 -0.74 -6.09
C ASN A 55 -23.39 -1.17 -5.41
N ALA A 56 -23.43 -1.31 -4.08
CA ALA A 56 -22.35 -1.86 -3.28
C ALA A 56 -21.89 -3.22 -3.82
N GLY A 57 -20.59 -3.47 -3.82
CA GLY A 57 -19.97 -4.68 -4.38
C GLY A 57 -19.77 -4.66 -5.89
N THR A 58 -20.25 -3.64 -6.62
CA THR A 58 -19.92 -3.47 -8.04
C THR A 58 -18.41 -3.34 -8.21
N ILE A 59 -17.84 -4.05 -9.17
CA ILE A 59 -16.41 -3.99 -9.50
C ILE A 59 -16.27 -3.35 -10.87
N PHE A 60 -15.66 -2.15 -10.92
CA PHE A 60 -15.26 -1.54 -12.17
C PHE A 60 -13.89 -2.05 -12.60
N LYS A 61 -13.76 -2.38 -13.88
CA LYS A 61 -12.48 -2.42 -14.57
C LYS A 61 -12.21 -1.04 -15.15
N VAL A 62 -11.18 -0.36 -14.65
CA VAL A 62 -10.77 0.97 -15.09
C VAL A 62 -9.60 0.82 -16.05
N THR A 63 -9.76 1.34 -17.26
CA THR A 63 -8.72 1.37 -18.29
C THR A 63 -8.30 2.81 -18.50
N SER A 64 -7.02 3.12 -18.28
CA SER A 64 -6.45 4.45 -18.48
C SER A 64 -5.60 4.46 -19.75
N THR A 65 -5.82 5.44 -20.63
CA THR A 65 -5.13 5.56 -21.92
C THR A 65 -4.46 6.94 -22.00
N PRO A 66 -3.12 7.03 -22.08
CA PRO A 66 -2.42 8.31 -22.22
C PRO A 66 -2.63 8.91 -23.61
N ASP A 67 -2.62 10.25 -23.68
CA ASP A 67 -2.50 10.96 -24.95
C ASP A 67 -1.08 10.84 -25.53
N GLU A 68 -0.90 11.24 -26.79
CA GLU A 68 0.42 11.27 -27.43
C GLU A 68 1.39 12.18 -26.65
N GLY A 69 2.59 11.68 -26.37
CA GLY A 69 3.61 12.40 -25.59
C GLY A 69 3.53 12.18 -24.08
N TYR A 70 2.50 11.50 -23.59
CA TYR A 70 2.30 11.21 -22.17
C TYR A 70 2.38 9.72 -21.86
N VAL A 71 2.52 9.41 -20.58
CA VAL A 71 2.49 8.05 -20.02
C VAL A 71 1.62 8.04 -18.77
N LEU A 72 1.05 6.88 -18.45
CA LEU A 72 0.32 6.69 -17.19
C LEU A 72 1.30 6.87 -16.03
N ASP A 73 0.97 7.79 -15.11
CA ASP A 73 1.65 7.91 -13.83
C ASP A 73 0.97 7.04 -12.79
N ALA A 74 -0.36 7.14 -12.65
CA ALA A 74 -1.16 6.23 -11.85
C ALA A 74 -2.64 6.32 -12.22
N GLY A 75 -3.34 5.18 -12.24
CA GLY A 75 -4.78 5.17 -12.01
C GLY A 75 -5.05 5.20 -10.51
N TYR A 76 -6.14 5.83 -10.07
CA TYR A 76 -6.41 5.91 -8.63
C TYR A 76 -7.91 5.86 -8.30
N TYR A 77 -8.21 5.52 -7.05
CA TYR A 77 -9.53 5.73 -6.47
C TYR A 77 -9.46 6.14 -5.00
N SER A 78 -10.42 6.95 -4.56
CA SER A 78 -10.46 7.42 -3.18
C SER A 78 -10.99 6.35 -2.24
N VAL A 79 -10.45 6.36 -1.02
CA VAL A 79 -10.97 5.66 0.14
C VAL A 79 -11.04 6.62 1.32
N ARG A 80 -12.05 6.45 2.16
CA ARG A 80 -12.17 7.23 3.38
C ARG A 80 -11.10 6.76 4.36
N GLY A 81 -10.13 7.63 4.63
CA GLY A 81 -9.12 7.41 5.65
C GLY A 81 -9.39 8.20 6.93
N ARG A 82 -8.56 7.92 7.94
CA ARG A 82 -8.56 8.61 9.24
C ARG A 82 -8.34 10.12 9.11
N TRP A 83 -7.62 10.54 8.07
CA TRP A 83 -7.17 11.92 7.85
C TRP A 83 -7.92 12.63 6.70
N GLY A 84 -9.03 12.06 6.23
CA GLY A 84 -9.78 12.57 5.07
C GLY A 84 -9.77 11.58 3.91
N ALA A 85 -9.89 12.10 2.69
CA ALA A 85 -9.78 11.28 1.49
C ALA A 85 -8.32 10.80 1.33
N MET A 86 -8.15 9.49 1.31
CA MET A 86 -6.91 8.80 0.94
C MET A 86 -7.12 8.17 -0.44
N TYR A 87 -6.06 7.66 -1.06
CA TYR A 87 -6.13 7.10 -2.40
C TYR A 87 -5.40 5.76 -2.46
N HIS A 88 -6.00 4.82 -3.18
CA HIS A 88 -5.26 3.68 -3.72
C HIS A 88 -4.85 4.02 -5.14
N GLU A 89 -3.60 3.71 -5.47
CA GLU A 89 -3.02 3.98 -6.77
C GLU A 89 -2.63 2.67 -7.45
N SER A 90 -2.65 2.67 -8.78
CA SER A 90 -2.20 1.57 -9.61
C SER A 90 -1.33 2.10 -10.74
N MET A 91 -0.10 1.63 -10.82
CA MET A 91 0.88 2.03 -11.84
C MET A 91 0.62 1.33 -13.20
N SER A 92 -0.41 0.48 -13.27
CA SER A 92 -0.76 -0.26 -14.48
C SER A 92 -2.26 -0.14 -14.78
N ALA A 93 -2.59 -0.22 -16.07
CA ALA A 93 -3.95 -0.34 -16.53
C ALA A 93 -4.11 -1.65 -17.31
N PRO A 94 -5.26 -2.34 -17.20
CA PRO A 94 -6.42 -1.96 -16.40
C PRO A 94 -6.27 -2.33 -14.92
N PHE A 95 -6.93 -1.58 -14.03
CA PHE A 95 -7.04 -1.89 -12.59
C PHE A 95 -8.50 -2.06 -12.17
N LYS A 96 -8.74 -2.62 -10.99
CA LYS A 96 -10.08 -2.89 -10.47
C LYS A 96 -10.42 -1.96 -9.30
N VAL A 97 -11.67 -1.52 -9.25
CA VAL A 97 -12.21 -0.73 -8.14
C VAL A 97 -13.50 -1.37 -7.67
N THR A 98 -13.52 -1.85 -6.42
CA THR A 98 -14.73 -2.36 -5.77
C THR A 98 -15.44 -1.22 -5.07
N ILE A 99 -16.74 -1.05 -5.32
CA ILE A 99 -17.53 0.01 -4.70
C ILE A 99 -18.08 -0.46 -3.35
N ASP A 100 -17.58 0.15 -2.28
CA ASP A 100 -17.93 -0.14 -0.88
C ASP A 100 -18.19 1.13 -0.04
N GLN A 101 -18.10 2.29 -0.69
CA GLN A 101 -18.30 3.63 -0.16
C GLN A 101 -18.37 4.60 -1.35
N ASP A 102 -18.66 5.88 -1.10
CA ASP A 102 -18.52 6.92 -2.12
C ASP A 102 -17.05 6.97 -2.61
N LYS A 103 -16.85 6.98 -3.94
CA LYS A 103 -15.50 6.96 -4.54
C LYS A 103 -15.35 8.01 -5.62
N HIS A 104 -14.22 8.69 -5.59
CA HIS A 104 -13.62 9.36 -6.73
C HIS A 104 -12.71 8.35 -7.46
N ILE A 105 -12.75 8.34 -8.79
CA ILE A 105 -11.90 7.48 -9.64
C ILE A 105 -11.27 8.38 -10.69
N GLY A 106 -9.96 8.25 -10.90
CA GLY A 106 -9.23 9.07 -11.84
C GLY A 106 -7.97 8.40 -12.36
N ALA A 107 -7.23 9.16 -13.17
CA ALA A 107 -5.88 8.80 -13.57
C ALA A 107 -5.02 10.07 -13.74
N SER A 108 -3.77 9.95 -13.32
CA SER A 108 -2.70 10.91 -13.55
C SER A 108 -1.85 10.45 -14.72
N PHE A 109 -1.49 11.39 -15.59
CA PHE A 109 -0.59 11.19 -16.71
C PHE A 109 0.52 12.24 -16.66
N ILE A 110 1.75 11.82 -16.94
CA ILE A 110 2.93 12.68 -16.96
C ILE A 110 3.59 12.66 -18.33
N GLU A 111 4.37 13.69 -18.65
CA GLU A 111 5.12 13.72 -19.90
C GLU A 111 6.06 12.51 -19.98
N LYS A 112 6.15 11.91 -21.16
CA LYS A 112 7.00 10.73 -21.40
C LYS A 112 8.48 10.99 -21.07
N THR A 113 8.94 12.22 -21.27
CA THR A 113 10.29 12.71 -20.97
C THR A 113 10.67 12.57 -19.50
N GLU A 114 9.68 12.63 -18.60
CA GLU A 114 9.89 12.51 -17.15
C GLU A 114 10.34 11.11 -16.72
N VAL A 115 10.13 10.08 -17.55
CA VAL A 115 10.48 8.68 -17.23
C VAL A 115 11.32 7.99 -18.29
N GLU A 116 11.45 8.53 -19.50
CA GLU A 116 12.17 7.86 -20.59
C GLU A 116 13.66 7.62 -20.29
N HIS A 117 14.24 8.39 -19.38
CA HIS A 117 15.65 8.30 -18.96
C HIS A 117 15.85 7.33 -17.78
N LEU A 118 14.77 6.73 -17.28
CA LEU A 118 14.76 5.84 -16.12
C LEU A 118 14.52 4.38 -16.53
N ASN A 119 15.07 3.47 -15.73
CA ASN A 119 14.64 2.09 -15.59
C ASN A 119 13.86 2.01 -14.28
N VAL A 120 12.57 1.63 -14.35
CA VAL A 120 11.73 1.48 -13.16
C VAL A 120 11.36 0.00 -12.99
N ILE A 121 11.58 -0.53 -11.81
CA ILE A 121 11.19 -1.89 -11.42
C ILE A 121 10.19 -1.75 -10.28
N HIS A 122 8.97 -2.22 -10.51
CA HIS A 122 7.91 -2.19 -9.50
C HIS A 122 7.84 -3.52 -8.73
N ASP A 123 7.29 -3.45 -7.52
CA ASP A 123 6.86 -4.60 -6.73
C ASP A 123 7.98 -5.60 -6.38
N VAL A 124 9.19 -5.12 -6.09
CA VAL A 124 10.28 -6.00 -5.63
C VAL A 124 9.99 -6.46 -4.21
N VAL A 125 9.51 -7.69 -4.07
CA VAL A 125 9.16 -8.28 -2.77
C VAL A 125 10.42 -8.62 -1.98
N TYR A 126 10.52 -8.14 -0.75
CA TYR A 126 11.63 -8.46 0.14
C TYR A 126 11.22 -9.33 1.34
N ALA A 127 9.98 -9.24 1.81
CA ALA A 127 9.52 -10.01 2.95
C ALA A 127 8.00 -10.18 3.01
N LYS A 128 7.55 -11.18 3.78
CA LYS A 128 6.15 -11.37 4.14
C LYS A 128 6.03 -11.90 5.58
N PRO A 129 6.36 -11.07 6.59
CA PRO A 129 6.30 -11.47 8.00
C PRO A 129 4.86 -11.62 8.52
N GLY A 130 3.88 -11.03 7.84
CA GLY A 130 2.44 -11.13 8.12
C GLY A 130 1.62 -11.37 6.85
N LYS A 131 0.42 -10.82 6.78
CA LYS A 131 -0.47 -10.86 5.61
C LYS A 131 -0.06 -9.87 4.53
N LYS A 132 0.34 -8.66 4.92
CA LYS A 132 0.86 -7.65 3.99
C LYS A 132 2.19 -8.13 3.40
N THR A 133 2.28 -8.11 2.07
CA THR A 133 3.52 -8.43 1.36
C THR A 133 4.33 -7.16 1.28
N LEU A 134 5.57 -7.19 1.76
CA LEU A 134 6.42 -6.01 1.82
C LEU A 134 7.31 -5.97 0.59
N LYS A 135 7.27 -4.84 -0.09
CA LYS A 135 7.89 -4.62 -1.39
C LYS A 135 8.55 -3.25 -1.45
N TYR A 136 9.31 -3.03 -2.51
CA TYR A 136 9.83 -1.72 -2.86
C TYR A 136 9.88 -1.55 -4.37
N ASP A 137 9.89 -0.30 -4.78
CA ASP A 137 10.08 0.10 -6.17
C ASP A 137 11.48 0.68 -6.36
N VAL A 138 12.09 0.40 -7.51
CA VAL A 138 13.42 0.89 -7.88
C VAL A 138 13.32 1.87 -9.03
N PHE A 139 13.92 3.03 -8.87
CA PHE A 139 14.10 4.06 -9.88
C PHE A 139 15.60 4.21 -10.12
N SER A 140 16.06 3.85 -11.32
CA SER A 140 17.47 3.88 -11.68
C SER A 140 17.68 4.62 -12.99
N PRO A 141 18.67 5.52 -13.12
CA PRO A 141 19.02 6.11 -14.40
C PRO A 141 19.46 5.04 -15.40
N LYS A 142 19.14 5.23 -16.69
CA LYS A 142 19.69 4.35 -17.74
C LYS A 142 21.22 4.36 -17.72
N GLY A 143 21.82 3.17 -17.68
CA GLY A 143 23.28 3.02 -17.61
C GLY A 143 23.89 3.27 -16.22
N ALA A 144 23.08 3.31 -15.16
CA ALA A 144 23.55 3.41 -13.79
C ALA A 144 24.61 2.34 -13.47
N LYS A 145 25.66 2.76 -12.76
CA LYS A 145 26.74 1.89 -12.29
C LYS A 145 27.39 2.48 -11.04
N ASN A 146 27.42 1.70 -9.97
CA ASN A 146 28.01 2.05 -8.68
C ASN A 146 27.54 3.43 -8.16
N LEU A 147 26.25 3.76 -8.33
CA LEU A 147 25.68 5.00 -7.82
C LEU A 147 25.24 4.85 -6.36
N PRO A 148 25.40 5.87 -5.50
CA PRO A 148 24.81 5.84 -4.17
C PRO A 148 23.30 5.58 -4.21
N ILE A 149 22.81 4.85 -3.20
CA ILE A 149 21.39 4.48 -3.10
C ILE A 149 20.69 5.42 -2.12
N ILE A 150 19.55 5.97 -2.52
CA ILE A 150 18.62 6.64 -1.62
C ILE A 150 17.45 5.70 -1.34
N VAL A 151 17.18 5.43 -0.08
CA VAL A 151 16.00 4.66 0.36
C VAL A 151 14.94 5.63 0.87
N ILE A 152 13.79 5.68 0.20
CA ILE A 152 12.62 6.44 0.62
C ILE A 152 11.75 5.54 1.50
N ILE A 153 11.34 6.06 2.66
CA ILE A 153 10.42 5.41 3.59
C ILE A 153 9.18 6.30 3.68
N HIS A 154 8.01 5.78 3.30
CA HIS A 154 6.81 6.60 3.19
C HIS A 154 6.22 7.02 4.55
N GLY A 155 5.60 8.20 4.59
CA GLY A 155 4.72 8.65 5.66
C GLY A 155 3.36 7.95 5.65
N GLY A 156 2.43 8.45 6.47
CA GLY A 156 1.10 7.83 6.64
C GLY A 156 0.75 7.45 8.08
N GLY A 157 1.41 8.06 9.07
CA GLY A 157 1.14 7.80 10.49
C GLY A 157 1.33 6.34 10.90
N TRP A 158 2.27 5.65 10.23
CA TRP A 158 2.56 4.22 10.39
C TRP A 158 1.38 3.28 10.08
N ALA A 159 0.34 3.80 9.44
CA ALA A 159 -0.98 3.18 9.38
C ALA A 159 -1.62 3.21 7.97
N ALA A 160 -0.90 3.73 6.99
CA ALA A 160 -1.41 3.94 5.63
C ALA A 160 -0.25 4.05 4.63
N ASN A 161 -0.62 4.04 3.35
CA ASN A 161 0.24 4.11 2.17
C ASN A 161 1.09 2.86 1.92
N ASP A 162 1.83 2.89 0.82
CA ASP A 162 2.76 1.87 0.37
C ASP A 162 3.92 2.52 -0.41
N GLU A 163 4.74 1.73 -1.08
CA GLU A 163 5.93 2.18 -1.81
C GLU A 163 5.65 3.19 -2.94
N ASN A 164 4.40 3.29 -3.42
CA ASN A 164 4.05 4.11 -4.57
C ASN A 164 3.80 5.58 -4.24
N VAL A 165 3.43 5.89 -2.99
CA VAL A 165 2.90 7.22 -2.62
C VAL A 165 3.93 8.33 -2.82
N MET A 166 5.22 8.00 -2.76
CA MET A 166 6.33 8.94 -2.95
C MET A 166 7.04 8.81 -4.30
N ARG A 167 6.45 8.13 -5.31
CA ARG A 167 7.07 7.91 -6.63
C ARG A 167 7.50 9.21 -7.32
N GLY A 168 6.76 10.31 -7.11
CA GLY A 168 7.11 11.61 -7.65
C GLY A 168 8.45 12.12 -7.09
N MET A 169 8.67 11.96 -5.79
CA MET A 169 9.96 12.26 -5.14
C MET A 169 11.05 11.31 -5.63
N ALA A 170 10.73 10.02 -5.79
CA ALA A 170 11.69 9.04 -6.30
C ALA A 170 12.20 9.41 -7.70
N ARG A 171 11.30 9.79 -8.62
CA ARG A 171 11.67 10.30 -9.94
C ARG A 171 12.54 11.56 -9.84
N GLU A 172 12.10 12.55 -9.06
CA GLU A 172 12.83 13.82 -8.93
C GLU A 172 14.27 13.63 -8.44
N LEU A 173 14.48 12.79 -7.42
CA LEU A 173 15.82 12.47 -6.92
C LEU A 173 16.67 11.74 -7.98
N THR A 174 16.04 10.89 -8.79
CA THR A 174 16.71 10.10 -9.83
C THR A 174 17.07 10.94 -11.06
N LYS A 175 16.34 12.03 -11.37
CA LYS A 175 16.54 12.89 -12.56
C LYS A 175 17.97 13.39 -12.73
N SER A 176 18.68 13.60 -11.63
CA SER A 176 20.08 14.06 -11.68
C SER A 176 21.06 13.05 -12.30
N GLY A 177 20.65 11.78 -12.42
CA GLY A 177 21.51 10.68 -12.90
C GLY A 177 22.56 10.23 -11.88
N LYS A 178 22.51 10.72 -10.64
CA LYS A 178 23.55 10.50 -9.61
C LYS A 178 23.20 9.44 -8.57
N TYR A 179 21.94 9.01 -8.53
CA TYR A 179 21.43 8.14 -7.48
C TYR A 179 20.58 7.04 -8.09
N VAL A 180 20.62 5.87 -7.48
CA VAL A 180 19.53 4.88 -7.55
C VAL A 180 18.61 5.16 -6.38
N VAL A 181 17.31 5.12 -6.59
CA VAL A 181 16.33 5.40 -5.54
C VAL A 181 15.43 4.18 -5.36
N CYS A 182 15.33 3.69 -4.12
CA CYS A 182 14.44 2.60 -3.74
C CYS A 182 13.35 3.15 -2.80
N SER A 183 12.08 3.05 -3.16
CA SER A 183 10.96 3.45 -2.30
C SER A 183 10.38 2.21 -1.65
N ILE A 184 10.37 2.12 -0.32
CA ILE A 184 10.01 0.89 0.41
C ILE A 184 8.63 0.98 1.04
N ASP A 185 7.95 -0.16 1.11
CA ASP A 185 6.77 -0.41 1.93
C ASP A 185 7.19 -1.06 3.27
N TYR A 186 6.31 -1.00 4.28
CA TYR A 186 6.51 -1.64 5.58
C TYR A 186 5.15 -2.01 6.21
N ARG A 187 5.12 -2.92 7.20
CA ARG A 187 3.86 -3.26 7.90
C ARG A 187 3.23 -2.04 8.56
N TRP A 188 1.93 -2.06 8.77
CA TRP A 188 1.26 -0.99 9.52
C TRP A 188 1.12 -1.38 10.99
N VAL A 189 1.15 -0.38 11.89
CA VAL A 189 1.03 -0.61 13.34
C VAL A 189 -0.29 -1.29 13.71
N GLU A 190 -0.28 -2.00 14.83
CA GLU A 190 -1.41 -2.80 15.33
C GLU A 190 -1.84 -3.81 14.25
N LYS A 191 -3.13 -3.91 13.93
CA LYS A 191 -3.66 -4.81 12.90
C LYS A 191 -4.13 -4.07 11.65
N LEU A 192 -3.65 -2.84 11.45
CA LEU A 192 -4.23 -1.94 10.46
C LEU A 192 -3.97 -2.40 9.03
N ASP A 193 -2.96 -3.22 8.78
CA ASP A 193 -2.69 -3.88 7.50
C ASP A 193 -3.40 -5.24 7.36
N GLY A 194 -4.27 -5.59 8.32
CA GLY A 194 -5.09 -6.80 8.30
C GLY A 194 -4.47 -7.99 9.01
N ASP A 195 -3.30 -7.86 9.63
CA ASP A 195 -2.63 -8.93 10.37
C ASP A 195 -3.49 -9.47 11.53
N ASP A 196 -3.28 -10.75 11.87
CA ASP A 196 -4.01 -11.41 12.95
C ASP A 196 -3.49 -10.98 14.34
N THR A 197 -2.25 -10.51 14.39
CA THR A 197 -1.52 -10.06 15.58
C THR A 197 -1.10 -8.61 15.44
N ASP A 198 -0.90 -7.94 16.58
CA ASP A 198 -0.49 -6.54 16.57
C ASP A 198 0.97 -6.41 16.10
N ASN A 199 1.18 -5.59 15.08
CA ASN A 199 2.50 -5.13 14.64
C ASN A 199 2.97 -4.00 15.56
N SER A 200 4.15 -4.18 16.15
CA SER A 200 4.77 -3.20 17.03
C SER A 200 5.64 -2.19 16.28
N MET A 201 6.04 -1.10 16.92
CA MET A 201 7.03 -0.19 16.31
C MET A 201 8.37 -0.90 16.03
N ALA A 202 8.73 -1.91 16.83
CA ALA A 202 9.94 -2.69 16.61
C ALA A 202 9.85 -3.55 15.33
N ASP A 203 8.65 -4.04 15.01
CA ASP A 203 8.38 -4.74 13.76
C ASP A 203 8.59 -3.84 12.54
N LEU A 204 8.05 -2.62 12.59
CA LEU A 204 8.19 -1.64 11.51
C LEU A 204 9.65 -1.22 11.29
N ILE A 205 10.42 -1.03 12.37
CA ILE A 205 11.86 -0.76 12.28
C ILE A 205 12.61 -1.99 11.71
N GLY A 206 12.21 -3.20 12.12
CA GLY A 206 12.73 -4.45 11.55
C GLY A 206 12.43 -4.57 10.05
N ASP A 207 11.28 -4.08 9.60
CA ASP A 207 10.91 -4.07 8.18
C ASP A 207 11.78 -3.11 7.37
N VAL A 208 12.11 -1.94 7.91
CA VAL A 208 13.06 -0.99 7.30
C VAL A 208 14.44 -1.64 7.15
N PHE A 209 14.94 -2.31 8.20
CA PHE A 209 16.21 -3.02 8.13
C PHE A 209 16.17 -4.19 7.14
N GLY A 210 15.06 -4.92 7.08
CA GLY A 210 14.84 -5.99 6.10
C GLY A 210 14.91 -5.46 4.66
N ALA A 211 14.23 -4.35 4.37
CA ALA A 211 14.27 -3.73 3.05
C ALA A 211 15.68 -3.27 2.68
N ILE A 212 16.39 -2.58 3.59
CA ILE A 212 17.77 -2.14 3.36
C ILE A 212 18.69 -3.35 3.11
N ALA A 213 18.54 -4.44 3.87
CA ALA A 213 19.32 -5.66 3.69
C ALA A 213 19.12 -6.27 2.30
N HIS A 214 17.87 -6.36 1.85
CA HIS A 214 17.53 -6.86 0.52
C HIS A 214 18.05 -5.92 -0.59
N ILE A 215 17.91 -4.60 -0.41
CA ILE A 215 18.45 -3.62 -1.37
C ILE A 215 19.98 -3.73 -1.46
N MET A 216 20.68 -3.94 -0.34
CA MET A 216 22.13 -4.13 -0.33
C MET A 216 22.57 -5.38 -1.11
N GLU A 217 21.84 -6.48 -0.97
CA GLU A 217 22.12 -7.74 -1.68
C GLU A 217 21.95 -7.59 -3.20
N HIS A 218 20.93 -6.86 -3.62
CA HIS A 218 20.57 -6.69 -5.05
C HIS A 218 21.07 -5.39 -5.68
N ALA A 219 21.80 -4.55 -4.92
CA ALA A 219 22.23 -3.21 -5.33
C ALA A 219 22.86 -3.15 -6.73
N ALA A 220 23.74 -4.11 -7.04
CA ALA A 220 24.44 -4.16 -8.32
C ALA A 220 23.50 -4.36 -9.51
N GLU A 221 22.38 -5.06 -9.34
CA GLU A 221 21.35 -5.26 -10.38
C GLU A 221 20.68 -3.94 -10.74
N TYR A 222 20.60 -3.00 -9.79
CA TYR A 222 20.00 -1.69 -9.96
C TYR A 222 21.02 -0.63 -10.42
N GLY A 223 22.30 -0.99 -10.54
CA GLY A 223 23.40 -0.05 -10.79
C GLY A 223 23.81 0.74 -9.54
N GLY A 224 23.39 0.29 -8.36
CA GLY A 224 23.65 0.91 -7.07
C GLY A 224 24.93 0.42 -6.38
N ASP A 225 25.47 1.24 -5.48
CA ASP A 225 26.57 0.93 -4.57
C ASP A 225 26.01 0.62 -3.17
N ALA A 226 26.02 -0.67 -2.80
CA ALA A 226 25.56 -1.14 -1.49
C ALA A 226 26.36 -0.56 -0.30
N SER A 227 27.53 0.03 -0.54
CA SER A 227 28.37 0.63 0.50
C SER A 227 28.02 2.09 0.81
N THR A 228 27.11 2.70 0.04
CA THR A 228 26.71 4.11 0.19
C THR A 228 25.19 4.26 0.13
N ILE A 229 24.56 4.20 1.31
CA ILE A 229 23.10 4.30 1.47
C ILE A 229 22.73 5.58 2.23
N VAL A 230 21.73 6.29 1.73
CA VAL A 230 21.11 7.46 2.39
C VAL A 230 19.62 7.19 2.59
N LEU A 231 19.10 7.52 3.77
CA LEU A 231 17.68 7.33 4.08
C LEU A 231 16.93 8.66 3.99
N THR A 232 15.69 8.64 3.55
CA THR A 232 14.79 9.80 3.57
C THR A 232 13.34 9.34 3.71
N GLY A 233 12.47 10.24 4.14
CA GLY A 233 11.06 9.94 4.33
C GLY A 233 10.32 11.11 4.99
N ASP A 234 9.00 11.16 4.82
CA ASP A 234 8.15 12.18 5.42
C ASP A 234 7.41 11.66 6.65
N SER A 235 7.22 12.52 7.66
CA SER A 235 6.37 12.24 8.82
C SER A 235 6.75 10.92 9.54
N ALA A 236 5.87 9.92 9.55
CA ALA A 236 6.14 8.56 10.05
C ALA A 236 7.36 7.91 9.38
N GLY A 237 7.55 8.12 8.07
CA GLY A 237 8.71 7.68 7.32
C GLY A 237 9.98 8.47 7.64
N GLY A 238 9.85 9.74 8.02
CA GLY A 238 10.94 10.54 8.59
C GLY A 238 11.41 10.00 9.94
N HIS A 239 10.48 9.61 10.81
CA HIS A 239 10.80 8.89 12.05
C HIS A 239 11.53 7.57 11.77
N LEU A 240 11.01 6.74 10.86
CA LEU A 240 11.63 5.47 10.50
C LEU A 240 13.01 5.65 9.82
N SER A 241 13.21 6.71 9.05
CA SER A 241 14.51 7.08 8.48
C SER A 241 15.53 7.40 9.57
N ALA A 242 15.11 8.15 10.61
CA ALA A 242 15.95 8.44 11.75
C ALA A 242 16.30 7.16 12.53
N CYS A 243 15.33 6.26 12.76
CA CYS A 243 15.59 4.95 13.38
C CYS A 243 16.58 4.11 12.55
N GLY A 244 16.34 3.98 11.25
CA GLY A 244 17.18 3.19 10.34
C GLY A 244 18.64 3.66 10.31
N ALA A 245 18.89 4.97 10.42
CA ALA A 245 20.25 5.51 10.44
C ALA A 245 20.92 5.45 11.81
N ASN A 246 20.17 5.59 12.91
CA ASN A 246 20.76 5.74 14.25
C ASN A 246 20.75 4.46 15.09
N MET A 247 19.94 3.47 14.72
CA MET A 247 19.77 2.22 15.48
C MET A 247 20.29 0.94 14.81
N PRO A 248 21.10 0.93 13.72
CA PRO A 248 21.53 -0.34 13.12
C PRO A 248 22.40 -1.17 14.08
N ASN A 249 23.06 -0.56 15.06
CA ASN A 249 23.80 -1.27 16.12
C ASN A 249 22.90 -2.15 17.01
N LEU A 250 21.59 -1.90 17.01
CA LEU A 250 20.58 -2.66 17.73
C LEU A 250 19.96 -3.78 16.89
N ILE A 251 20.43 -4.02 15.66
CA ILE A 251 20.02 -5.20 14.88
C ILE A 251 20.47 -6.47 15.61
N GLY A 252 19.53 -7.39 15.84
CA GLY A 252 19.79 -8.60 16.62
C GLY A 252 18.57 -9.54 16.74
N THR A 253 18.79 -10.71 17.34
CA THR A 253 17.80 -11.79 17.46
C THR A 253 17.19 -11.92 18.85
N GLY A 254 17.63 -11.11 19.82
CA GLY A 254 17.17 -11.13 21.21
C GLY A 254 15.76 -10.54 21.40
N GLY A 255 15.24 -9.87 20.38
CA GLY A 255 13.92 -9.24 20.38
C GLY A 255 13.85 -7.93 21.18
N PHE A 256 12.82 -7.14 20.92
CA PHE A 256 12.65 -5.84 21.53
C PHE A 256 11.81 -5.95 22.81
N GLY A 257 12.46 -5.79 23.98
CA GLY A 257 11.80 -5.83 25.27
C GLY A 257 11.36 -7.23 25.74
N LEU A 258 11.76 -8.30 25.04
CA LEU A 258 11.44 -9.68 25.44
C LEU A 258 12.23 -10.13 26.68
N SER A 259 13.37 -9.51 26.94
CA SER A 259 14.20 -9.73 28.13
C SER A 259 14.66 -8.39 28.71
N PRO A 260 14.83 -8.28 30.04
CA PRO A 260 15.27 -7.03 30.66
C PRO A 260 16.57 -6.51 30.05
N GLY A 261 16.51 -5.29 29.50
CA GLY A 261 17.68 -4.62 28.91
C GLY A 261 18.00 -5.02 27.46
N VAL A 262 17.20 -5.88 26.82
CA VAL A 262 17.38 -6.27 25.42
C VAL A 262 16.38 -5.52 24.55
N PHE A 263 16.89 -4.71 23.61
CA PHE A 263 16.11 -3.87 22.70
C PHE A 263 16.58 -4.07 21.26
N GLU A 264 16.59 -5.33 20.82
CA GLU A 264 17.10 -5.69 19.50
C GLU A 264 15.99 -5.74 18.45
N PHE A 265 16.27 -5.21 17.26
CA PHE A 265 15.37 -5.25 16.11
C PHE A 265 15.77 -6.39 15.19
N MET A 266 14.86 -7.35 14.98
CA MET A 266 15.07 -8.43 14.01
C MET A 266 14.68 -7.92 12.62
N PRO A 267 15.58 -7.92 11.63
CA PRO A 267 15.22 -7.60 10.26
C PRO A 267 14.20 -8.61 9.71
N SER A 268 13.18 -8.14 8.99
CA SER A 268 12.21 -9.06 8.36
C SER A 268 12.77 -9.81 7.15
N TYR A 269 13.94 -9.39 6.67
CA TYR A 269 14.74 -10.10 5.66
C TYR A 269 16.21 -10.16 6.10
N VAL A 270 16.82 -11.33 5.94
CA VAL A 270 18.25 -11.56 6.14
C VAL A 270 18.73 -12.43 4.96
N PRO A 271 19.74 -11.99 4.19
CA PRO A 271 20.32 -12.78 3.12
C PRO A 271 20.73 -14.17 3.59
N GLU A 272 20.45 -15.22 2.80
CA GLU A 272 20.70 -16.62 3.20
C GLU A 272 22.17 -16.89 3.57
N ASN A 273 23.09 -16.14 2.98
CA ASN A 273 24.52 -16.26 3.18
C ASN A 273 25.10 -15.36 4.30
N LYS A 274 24.25 -14.67 5.09
CA LYS A 274 24.67 -13.76 6.16
C LYS A 274 24.04 -14.12 7.50
N THR A 275 24.82 -13.94 8.55
CA THR A 275 24.29 -13.86 9.91
C THR A 275 23.75 -12.45 10.20
N VAL A 276 22.83 -12.34 11.16
CA VAL A 276 22.31 -11.04 11.64
C VAL A 276 23.43 -10.12 12.13
N ALA A 277 24.48 -10.67 12.75
CA ALA A 277 25.62 -9.90 13.22
C ALA A 277 26.49 -9.33 12.08
N GLN A 278 26.67 -10.09 11.00
CA GLN A 278 27.35 -9.61 9.79
C GLN A 278 26.53 -8.52 9.11
N LEU A 279 25.22 -8.75 8.93
CA LEU A 279 24.30 -7.76 8.36
C LEU A 279 24.33 -6.44 9.14
N ARG A 280 24.25 -6.51 10.47
CA ARG A 280 24.42 -5.33 11.35
C ARG A 280 25.70 -4.56 11.04
N THR A 281 26.83 -5.27 10.99
CA THR A 281 28.16 -4.65 10.78
C THR A 281 28.23 -3.95 9.42
N GLU A 282 27.75 -4.61 8.38
CA GLU A 282 27.74 -4.06 7.02
C GLU A 282 26.78 -2.87 6.90
N MET A 283 25.59 -2.97 7.47
CA MET A 283 24.58 -1.90 7.41
C MET A 283 25.04 -0.65 8.17
N MET A 284 25.66 -0.81 9.33
CA MET A 284 26.30 0.28 10.07
C MET A 284 27.40 0.97 9.24
N ALA A 285 28.11 0.23 8.39
CA ALA A 285 29.13 0.80 7.52
C ALA A 285 28.52 1.46 6.26
N ALA A 286 27.43 0.92 5.74
CA ALA A 286 26.81 1.34 4.48
C ALA A 286 25.97 2.62 4.61
N ILE A 287 25.20 2.77 5.70
CA ILE A 287 24.32 3.92 5.91
C ILE A 287 25.16 5.16 6.27
N LYS A 288 25.06 6.21 5.45
CA LYS A 288 25.86 7.43 5.60
C LYS A 288 25.11 8.57 6.26
N ALA A 289 23.81 8.68 6.01
CA ALA A 289 22.99 9.78 6.49
C ALA A 289 21.50 9.42 6.43
N ALA A 290 20.70 10.17 7.20
CA ALA A 290 19.27 10.29 7.00
C ALA A 290 18.90 11.77 6.81
N ALA A 291 17.96 12.04 5.90
CA ALA A 291 17.36 13.35 5.68
C ALA A 291 15.85 13.29 5.98
N PRO A 292 15.46 13.19 7.27
CA PRO A 292 14.05 13.12 7.64
C PRO A 292 13.34 14.43 7.31
N SER A 293 12.15 14.34 6.73
CA SER A 293 11.28 15.47 6.44
C SER A 293 10.01 15.38 7.29
N TYR A 294 9.46 16.55 7.64
CA TYR A 294 8.09 16.64 8.13
C TYR A 294 7.27 17.19 6.98
N GLY A 295 6.36 16.37 6.46
CA GLY A 295 5.41 16.75 5.40
C GLY A 295 4.35 17.72 5.91
#